data_AF-A0A2E0FAV0-F1
#
_entry.id   AF-A0A2E0FAV0-F1
#
_cell.length_a   1.000
_cell.length_b   1.000
_cell.length_c   1.000
_cell.angle_alpha   90.00
_cell.angle_beta   90.00
_cell.angle_gamma   90.00
#
_symmetry.space_group_name_H-M   'P 1'
#
loop_
_entity.id
_entity.type
_entity.pdbx_description
1 polymer ?
#
loop_
_entity_poly.entity_id
_entity_poly.type
_entity_poly.pdbx_seq_one_letter_code
_entity_poly.pdbx_strand_id
1 'polypeptide(L)'
;MKNTKNSPLKRQGIIAQSLGFNNLAPSRPFDYSAVADDIDESIKVGRERRRQNELDKRRRASFGFMQAEYSKGLMIPSDSGFSAIDDYAATVSRGLADRGSQLVTDLENNRISSAEFGRLYGTLQNQVGQIKPMLEALQTNFTTYATDNAQGVLSGANDQENEDFFQAGIEGRGKLEVDENGVVVFTGTTKENKPFSIPANQLSKMPRPIKKVDSFESLTKPIADALGTPTEQEIVDPITGQPTGQFNMSSIPADLNNTEFSKTVRSSFDNFVNENKMDGLKSLAVDYGGFTYDEMEEMSNSGQFIPSKEDFTAAEIENIPGILEEMNGENFANKLEFEMEKLWIARTMDQTVDKQIAHWKQKEYNLQIAKIAAADRANAARMNQARSLTERDRNINLQFINQLPAPTKTNLSSWNLNAPLGNSIMEVEGKFYLVNKSGEELALIPESVMNNPNELANVMAVRMYGVPAGMTSFNYAPIKKAGPIKKVREFFNI
;
A
#
# COMPACT_ATOMS: atom_id res chain seq x y z
N MET A 1 100.91 25.35 1.28
CA MET A 1 101.13 24.90 -0.11
C MET A 1 99.79 24.86 -0.86
N LYS A 2 99.67 25.59 -1.98
CA LYS A 2 98.65 25.57 -3.08
C LYS A 2 97.17 25.68 -2.65
N ASN A 3 96.32 26.57 -3.16
CA ASN A 3 96.10 26.99 -4.55
C ASN A 3 95.25 28.28 -4.53
N THR A 4 95.72 29.38 -5.11
CA THR A 4 94.96 30.63 -5.28
C THR A 4 94.13 30.53 -6.56
N LYS A 5 92.80 30.38 -6.43
CA LYS A 5 91.87 30.57 -7.55
C LYS A 5 91.18 31.93 -7.43
N ASN A 6 91.53 32.77 -8.40
CA ASN A 6 90.98 34.07 -8.79
C ASN A 6 89.50 34.33 -8.42
N SER A 7 89.27 35.41 -7.66
CA SER A 7 87.96 36.02 -7.48
C SER A 7 87.47 36.69 -8.78
N PRO A 8 86.21 36.50 -9.20
CA PRO A 8 85.62 37.09 -10.41
C PRO A 8 85.63 38.62 -10.45
N LEU A 9 85.74 39.27 -9.28
CA LEU A 9 85.65 40.72 -9.13
C LEU A 9 86.90 41.47 -9.60
N LYS A 10 88.06 40.82 -9.67
CA LYS A 10 89.28 41.44 -10.24
C LYS A 10 89.26 41.52 -11.78
N ARG A 11 88.35 40.82 -12.46
CA ARG A 11 88.27 40.85 -13.94
C ARG A 11 87.43 42.01 -14.49
N GLN A 12 86.53 42.61 -13.72
CA GLN A 12 85.72 43.73 -14.21
C GLN A 12 86.44 45.09 -14.11
N GLY A 13 87.33 45.26 -13.14
CA GLY A 13 88.15 46.48 -13.03
C GLY A 13 89.15 46.68 -14.19
N ILE A 14 89.59 45.58 -14.83
CA ILE A 14 90.50 45.64 -15.98
C ILE A 14 89.74 45.92 -17.29
N ILE A 15 88.46 45.52 -17.39
CA ILE A 15 87.64 45.79 -18.58
C ILE A 15 87.23 47.27 -18.65
N ALA A 16 87.02 47.93 -17.50
CA ALA A 16 86.73 49.37 -17.45
C ALA A 16 87.92 50.26 -17.89
N GLN A 17 89.17 49.81 -17.67
CA GLN A 17 90.36 50.49 -18.20
C GLN A 17 90.56 50.27 -19.70
N SER A 18 89.94 49.23 -20.29
CA SER A 18 90.05 48.92 -21.73
C SER A 18 89.04 49.63 -22.63
N LEU A 19 88.05 50.34 -22.06
CA LEU A 19 86.98 51.02 -22.81
C LEU A 19 87.15 52.54 -22.95
N GLY A 20 88.38 53.06 -22.83
CA GLY A 20 88.72 54.35 -23.44
C GLY A 20 88.18 55.61 -22.76
N PHE A 21 87.91 55.60 -21.46
CA PHE A 21 87.63 56.85 -20.72
C PHE A 21 88.92 57.53 -20.25
N ASN A 22 89.80 57.87 -21.19
CA ASN A 22 90.83 58.89 -20.98
C ASN A 22 90.20 60.25 -21.27
N ASN A 23 89.56 60.82 -20.26
CA ASN A 23 89.47 62.25 -19.97
C ASN A 23 88.23 62.50 -19.11
N LEU A 24 88.43 62.69 -17.80
CA LEU A 24 87.95 63.83 -17.02
C LEU A 24 88.24 63.58 -15.52
N ALA A 25 89.15 64.41 -15.00
CA ALA A 25 89.35 64.86 -13.61
C ALA A 25 89.45 63.84 -12.44
N PRO A 26 90.50 63.97 -11.58
CA PRO A 26 90.71 63.15 -10.40
C PRO A 26 89.87 63.63 -9.19
N SER A 27 89.66 62.71 -8.24
CA SER A 27 89.15 62.88 -6.86
C SER A 27 87.64 62.98 -6.65
N ARG A 28 86.95 61.84 -6.70
CA ARG A 28 86.02 61.45 -5.62
C ARG A 28 86.35 60.02 -5.22
N PRO A 29 86.46 59.69 -3.91
CA PRO A 29 86.58 58.29 -3.51
C PRO A 29 85.33 57.56 -4.00
N PHE A 30 85.50 56.50 -4.78
CA PHE A 30 84.40 55.66 -5.24
C PHE A 30 83.80 55.01 -3.98
N ASP A 31 82.58 55.40 -3.63
CA ASP A 31 81.89 54.92 -2.44
C ASP A 31 81.33 53.51 -2.72
N TYR A 32 82.18 52.51 -2.49
CA TYR A 32 81.83 51.10 -2.68
C TYR A 32 80.70 50.65 -1.73
N SER A 33 80.48 51.33 -0.60
CA SER A 33 79.33 51.07 0.29
C SER A 33 78.02 51.51 -0.34
N ALA A 34 77.95 52.72 -0.89
CA ALA A 34 76.74 53.22 -1.55
C ALA A 34 76.33 52.35 -2.75
N VAL A 35 77.30 51.85 -3.53
CA VAL A 35 77.03 50.92 -4.65
C VAL A 35 76.62 49.53 -4.15
N ALA A 36 77.16 49.05 -3.03
CA ALA A 36 76.76 47.77 -2.45
C ALA A 36 75.34 47.83 -1.87
N ASP A 37 74.97 48.93 -1.21
CA ASP A 37 73.63 49.15 -0.66
C ASP A 37 72.57 49.25 -1.79
N ASP A 38 72.88 49.95 -2.88
CA ASP A 38 72.00 50.04 -4.06
C ASP A 38 71.81 48.66 -4.73
N ILE A 39 72.87 47.85 -4.80
CA ILE A 39 72.81 46.49 -5.33
C ILE A 39 71.97 45.60 -4.42
N ASP A 40 72.16 45.64 -3.11
CA ASP A 40 71.40 44.84 -2.14
C ASP A 40 69.92 45.25 -2.10
N GLU A 41 69.61 46.54 -2.21
CA GLU A 41 68.25 47.05 -2.32
C GLU A 41 67.59 46.61 -3.64
N SER A 42 68.31 46.68 -4.77
CA SER A 42 67.80 46.15 -6.06
C SER A 42 67.58 44.63 -6.03
N ILE A 43 68.42 43.87 -5.31
CA ILE A 43 68.27 42.43 -5.13
C ILE A 43 67.07 42.12 -4.24
N LYS A 44 66.84 42.90 -3.17
CA LYS A 44 65.65 42.79 -2.31
C LYS A 44 64.37 43.08 -3.11
N VAL A 45 64.33 44.20 -3.84
CA VAL A 45 63.20 44.58 -4.69
C VAL A 45 62.97 43.52 -5.78
N GLY A 46 64.04 43.00 -6.40
CA GLY A 46 63.97 41.95 -7.42
C GLY A 46 63.58 40.57 -6.88
N ARG A 47 63.84 40.27 -5.60
CA ARG A 47 63.33 39.07 -4.91
C ARG A 47 61.86 39.23 -4.57
N GLU A 48 61.45 40.39 -4.08
CA GLU A 48 60.04 40.65 -3.75
C GLU A 48 59.17 40.67 -5.02
N ARG A 49 59.65 41.26 -6.12
CA ARG A 49 58.96 41.20 -7.42
C ARG A 49 58.82 39.78 -7.96
N ARG A 50 59.84 38.92 -7.76
CA ARG A 50 59.78 37.51 -8.14
C ARG A 50 58.80 36.72 -7.27
N ARG A 51 58.79 37.01 -5.96
CA ARG A 51 57.85 36.42 -5.00
C ARG A 51 56.40 36.81 -5.32
N GLN A 52 56.15 38.09 -5.62
CA GLN A 52 54.87 38.60 -6.13
C GLN A 52 54.46 37.93 -7.45
N ASN A 53 55.36 37.86 -8.43
CA ASN A 53 55.07 37.19 -9.71
C ASN A 53 54.80 35.68 -9.57
N GLU A 54 55.48 34.98 -8.66
CA GLU A 54 55.18 33.57 -8.38
C GLU A 54 53.84 33.40 -7.67
N LEU A 55 53.49 34.29 -6.74
CA LEU A 55 52.17 34.34 -6.11
C LEU A 55 51.07 34.62 -7.14
N ASP A 56 51.29 35.55 -8.07
CA ASP A 56 50.34 35.84 -9.16
C ASP A 56 50.20 34.68 -10.14
N LYS A 57 51.31 34.00 -10.47
CA LYS A 57 51.26 32.77 -11.29
C LYS A 57 50.47 31.67 -10.60
N ARG A 58 50.68 31.46 -9.29
CA ARG A 58 49.91 30.49 -8.51
C ARG A 58 48.43 30.88 -8.44
N ARG A 59 48.12 32.17 -8.27
CA ARG A 59 46.73 32.69 -8.29
C ARG A 59 46.03 32.42 -9.63
N ARG A 60 46.69 32.71 -10.76
CA ARG A 60 46.13 32.42 -12.11
C ARG A 60 46.00 30.93 -12.38
N ALA A 61 46.96 30.12 -11.92
CA ALA A 61 46.89 28.68 -12.04
C ALA A 61 45.72 28.10 -11.21
N SER A 62 45.55 28.53 -9.96
CA SER A 62 44.40 28.17 -9.14
C SER A 62 43.07 28.58 -9.77
N PHE A 63 42.97 29.79 -10.35
CA PHE A 63 41.80 30.23 -11.09
C PHE A 63 41.50 29.35 -12.32
N GLY A 64 42.53 29.02 -13.12
CA GLY A 64 42.38 28.13 -14.27
C GLY A 64 42.02 26.69 -13.89
N PHE A 65 42.56 26.16 -12.79
CA PHE A 65 42.15 24.86 -12.24
C PHE A 65 40.71 24.88 -11.76
N MET A 66 40.26 25.96 -11.10
CA MET A 66 38.86 26.16 -10.75
C MET A 66 37.99 26.13 -12.01
N GLN A 67 38.30 26.95 -13.02
CA GLN A 67 37.51 27.02 -14.25
C GLN A 67 37.41 25.66 -14.96
N ALA A 68 38.50 24.89 -14.95
CA ALA A 68 38.54 23.53 -15.49
C ALA A 68 37.74 22.52 -14.63
N GLU A 69 37.83 22.56 -13.29
CA GLU A 69 37.00 21.73 -12.41
C GLU A 69 35.51 22.10 -12.50
N TYR A 70 35.17 23.39 -12.61
CA TYR A 70 33.81 23.87 -12.82
C TYR A 70 33.23 23.29 -14.11
N SER A 71 33.93 23.45 -15.23
CA SER A 71 33.45 22.92 -16.52
C SER A 71 33.31 21.39 -16.56
N LYS A 72 34.07 20.63 -15.75
CA LYS A 72 33.94 19.18 -15.65
C LYS A 72 32.92 18.70 -14.61
N GLY A 73 32.72 19.46 -13.53
CA GLY A 73 31.84 19.10 -12.41
C GLY A 73 30.37 19.47 -12.62
N LEU A 74 30.08 20.39 -13.55
CA LEU A 74 28.75 20.96 -13.81
C LEU A 74 28.07 20.42 -15.07
N MET A 75 28.72 19.54 -15.84
CA MET A 75 28.05 18.82 -16.92
C MET A 75 27.17 17.72 -16.32
N ILE A 76 25.88 18.02 -16.16
CA ILE A 76 24.85 17.01 -15.98
C ILE A 76 24.64 16.37 -17.38
N PRO A 77 24.56 15.04 -17.51
CA PRO A 77 24.19 14.42 -18.78
C PRO A 77 22.87 15.03 -19.29
N SER A 78 22.83 15.35 -20.59
CA SER A 78 21.76 16.08 -21.31
C SER A 78 20.36 15.44 -21.26
N ASP A 79 20.24 14.35 -20.51
CA ASP A 79 19.02 13.57 -20.36
C ASP A 79 18.22 14.04 -19.13
N SER A 80 18.66 15.13 -18.46
CA SER A 80 17.89 15.78 -17.41
C SER A 80 16.65 16.44 -18.03
N GLY A 81 15.46 15.90 -17.73
CA GLY A 81 14.19 16.31 -18.35
C GLY A 81 13.72 17.74 -18.01
N PHE A 82 14.56 18.59 -17.42
CA PHE A 82 14.21 19.92 -16.95
C PHE A 82 15.31 20.92 -17.33
N SER A 83 15.06 21.73 -18.37
CA SER A 83 15.98 22.80 -18.80
C SER A 83 16.32 23.80 -17.69
N ALA A 84 15.43 23.94 -16.71
CA ALA A 84 15.63 24.79 -15.54
C ALA A 84 16.85 24.39 -14.69
N ILE A 85 17.17 23.09 -14.59
CA ILE A 85 18.29 22.61 -13.76
C ILE A 85 19.63 22.97 -14.40
N ASP A 86 19.72 22.85 -15.72
CA ASP A 86 20.89 23.30 -16.48
C ASP A 86 21.08 24.82 -16.35
N ASP A 87 19.98 25.58 -16.37
CA ASP A 87 20.00 27.03 -16.13
C ASP A 87 20.44 27.37 -14.69
N TYR A 88 20.03 26.59 -13.70
CA TYR A 88 20.49 26.76 -12.31
C TYR A 88 21.98 26.49 -12.18
N ALA A 89 22.49 25.43 -12.81
CA ALA A 89 23.91 25.10 -12.84
C ALA A 89 24.72 26.22 -13.52
N ALA A 90 24.25 26.74 -14.66
CA ALA A 90 24.91 27.84 -15.36
C ALA A 90 24.91 29.15 -14.56
N THR A 91 23.87 29.39 -13.76
CA THR A 91 23.74 30.60 -12.93
C THR A 91 24.69 30.56 -11.73
N VAL A 92 24.72 29.45 -10.99
CA VAL A 92 25.63 29.32 -9.83
C VAL A 92 27.10 29.31 -10.25
N SER A 93 27.41 28.72 -11.41
CA SER A 93 28.77 28.73 -11.99
C SER A 93 29.27 30.14 -12.26
N ARG A 94 28.41 30.98 -12.86
CA ARG A 94 28.72 32.39 -13.11
C ARG A 94 28.88 33.15 -11.79
N GLY A 95 27.96 32.97 -10.84
CA GLY A 95 28.03 33.63 -9.54
C GLY A 95 29.28 33.30 -8.73
N LEU A 96 29.74 32.04 -8.76
CA LEU A 96 30.99 31.63 -8.10
C LEU A 96 32.23 32.18 -8.79
N ALA A 97 32.25 32.21 -10.13
CA ALA A 97 33.34 32.81 -10.90
C ALA A 97 33.46 34.31 -10.63
N ASP A 98 32.33 35.03 -10.64
CA ASP A 98 32.25 36.46 -10.36
C ASP A 98 32.74 36.77 -8.95
N ARG A 99 32.32 35.96 -7.96
CA ARG A 99 32.74 36.13 -6.57
C ARG A 99 34.21 35.78 -6.33
N GLY A 100 34.71 34.76 -7.02
CA GLY A 100 36.15 34.48 -7.08
C GLY A 100 36.95 35.64 -7.65
N SER A 101 36.44 36.30 -8.69
CA SER A 101 37.04 37.50 -9.29
C SER A 101 37.00 38.71 -8.35
N GLN A 102 35.88 38.91 -7.63
CA GLN A 102 35.75 39.93 -6.59
C GLN A 102 36.75 39.74 -5.46
N LEU A 103 36.92 38.53 -4.95
CA LEU A 103 37.91 38.24 -3.90
C LEU A 103 39.34 38.57 -4.37
N VAL A 104 39.69 38.28 -5.63
CA VAL A 104 40.99 38.67 -6.20
C VAL A 104 41.13 40.19 -6.26
N THR A 105 40.09 40.88 -6.72
CA THR A 105 40.06 42.34 -6.83
C THR A 105 40.15 43.02 -5.46
N ASP A 106 39.47 42.49 -4.44
CA ASP A 106 39.50 43.02 -3.08
C ASP A 106 40.85 42.79 -2.41
N LEU A 107 41.52 41.67 -2.71
CA LEU A 107 42.90 41.43 -2.29
C LEU A 107 43.87 42.41 -2.98
N GLU A 108 43.74 42.61 -4.30
CA GLU A 108 44.60 43.54 -5.07
C GLU A 108 44.43 44.99 -4.61
N ASN A 109 43.22 45.37 -4.22
CA ASN A 109 42.90 46.70 -3.69
C ASN A 109 43.15 46.84 -2.17
N ASN A 110 43.77 45.85 -1.52
CA ASN A 110 44.03 45.82 -0.07
C ASN A 110 42.77 46.01 0.81
N ARG A 111 41.58 45.62 0.31
CA ARG A 111 40.33 45.65 1.08
C ARG A 111 40.20 44.46 2.03
N ILE A 112 40.82 43.34 1.68
CA ILE A 112 40.89 42.13 2.50
C ILE A 112 42.34 41.68 2.65
N SER A 113 42.66 41.03 3.77
CA SER A 113 44.01 40.49 3.99
C SER A 113 44.25 39.20 3.20
N SER A 114 45.51 38.82 2.95
CA SER A 114 45.85 37.54 2.31
C SER A 114 45.34 36.32 3.08
N ALA A 115 45.29 36.41 4.42
CA ALA A 115 44.74 35.35 5.26
C ALA A 115 43.22 35.22 5.10
N GLU A 116 42.53 36.36 5.02
CA GLU A 116 41.08 36.43 4.82
C GLU A 116 40.67 35.99 3.41
N PHE A 117 41.44 36.38 2.39
CA PHE A 117 41.31 35.84 1.03
C PHE A 117 41.45 34.32 1.02
N GLY A 118 42.50 33.77 1.64
CA GLY A 118 42.72 32.32 1.69
C GLY A 118 41.55 31.57 2.33
N ARG A 119 40.96 32.13 3.39
CA ARG A 119 39.76 31.59 4.04
C ARG A 119 38.54 31.63 3.12
N LEU A 120 38.20 32.80 2.58
CA LEU A 120 37.01 32.99 1.74
C LEU A 120 37.09 32.19 0.43
N TYR A 121 38.28 32.16 -0.19
CA TYR A 121 38.52 31.38 -1.39
C TYR A 121 38.47 29.87 -1.11
N GLY A 122 38.99 29.41 0.04
CA GLY A 122 38.85 28.03 0.48
C GLY A 122 37.39 27.62 0.70
N THR A 123 36.57 28.49 1.29
CA THR A 123 35.11 28.28 1.39
C THR A 123 34.47 28.13 0.02
N LEU A 124 34.80 29.03 -0.90
CA LEU A 124 34.26 29.03 -2.26
C LEU A 124 34.62 27.74 -3.01
N GLN A 125 35.86 27.26 -2.88
CA GLN A 125 36.32 26.00 -3.47
C GLN A 125 35.61 24.78 -2.84
N ASN A 126 35.41 24.76 -1.53
CA ASN A 126 34.65 23.70 -0.86
C ASN A 126 33.19 23.64 -1.32
N GLN A 127 32.60 24.79 -1.64
CA GLN A 127 31.21 24.89 -2.10
C GLN A 127 31.04 24.37 -3.54
N VAL A 128 32.06 24.45 -4.39
CA VAL A 128 32.06 23.83 -5.73
C VAL A 128 31.74 22.33 -5.65
N GLY A 129 32.35 21.65 -4.68
CA GLY A 129 32.09 20.22 -4.44
C GLY A 129 30.66 19.90 -3.99
N GLN A 130 29.91 20.88 -3.47
CA GLN A 130 28.54 20.71 -2.98
C GLN A 130 27.47 20.99 -4.05
N ILE A 131 27.81 21.69 -5.13
CA ILE A 131 26.86 22.06 -6.19
C ILE A 131 26.33 20.83 -6.92
N LYS A 132 27.22 19.91 -7.32
CA LYS A 132 26.83 18.71 -8.06
C LYS A 132 25.87 17.82 -7.24
N PRO A 133 26.18 17.45 -5.98
CA PRO A 133 25.23 16.72 -5.13
C PRO A 133 23.89 17.46 -4.95
N MET A 134 23.92 18.79 -4.86
CA MET A 134 22.70 19.58 -4.76
C MET A 134 21.85 19.54 -6.03
N LEU A 135 22.46 19.70 -7.20
CA LEU A 135 21.78 19.61 -8.49
C LEU A 135 21.21 18.21 -8.72
N GLU A 136 21.97 17.16 -8.41
CA GLU A 136 21.51 15.76 -8.50
C GLU A 136 20.33 15.50 -7.55
N ALA A 137 20.37 16.04 -6.32
CA ALA A 137 19.27 15.92 -5.36
C ALA A 137 18.01 16.68 -5.82
N LEU A 138 18.16 17.92 -6.31
CA LEU A 138 17.07 18.70 -6.89
C LEU A 138 16.44 17.98 -8.08
N GLN A 139 17.27 17.49 -9.02
CA GLN A 139 16.81 16.75 -10.18
C GLN A 139 16.04 15.50 -9.77
N THR A 140 16.58 14.70 -8.86
CA THR A 140 15.95 13.47 -8.38
C THR A 140 14.61 13.77 -7.73
N ASN A 141 14.56 14.75 -6.83
CA ASN A 141 13.34 15.10 -6.09
C ASN A 141 12.27 15.70 -7.00
N PHE A 142 12.62 16.62 -7.91
CA PHE A 142 11.66 17.20 -8.86
C PHE A 142 11.15 16.18 -9.88
N THR A 143 12.02 15.30 -10.39
CA THR A 143 11.60 14.22 -11.29
C THR A 143 10.65 13.24 -10.59
N THR A 144 10.98 12.88 -9.34
CA THR A 144 10.17 11.99 -8.52
C THR A 144 8.80 12.62 -8.27
N TYR A 145 8.75 13.86 -7.77
CA TYR A 145 7.49 14.58 -7.56
C TYR A 145 6.67 14.72 -8.84
N ALA A 146 7.27 15.12 -9.96
CA ALA A 146 6.56 15.27 -11.23
C ALA A 146 5.96 13.94 -11.72
N THR A 147 6.72 12.85 -11.59
CA THR A 147 6.28 11.51 -11.98
C THR A 147 5.15 11.02 -11.07
N ASP A 148 5.32 11.17 -9.76
CA ASP A 148 4.36 10.72 -8.77
C ASP A 148 3.05 11.54 -8.83
N ASN A 149 3.16 12.85 -9.08
CA ASN A 149 2.01 13.72 -9.31
C ASN A 149 1.24 13.31 -10.58
N ALA A 150 1.95 13.05 -11.69
CA ALA A 150 1.33 12.59 -12.93
C ALA A 150 0.66 11.22 -12.79
N GLN A 151 1.19 10.36 -11.92
CA GLN A 151 0.60 9.04 -11.60
C GLN A 151 -0.52 9.10 -10.56
N GLY A 152 -0.73 10.26 -9.90
CA GLY A 152 -1.74 10.41 -8.85
C GLY A 152 -1.44 9.63 -7.57
N VAL A 153 -0.16 9.33 -7.31
CA VAL A 153 0.31 8.51 -6.17
C VAL A 153 0.86 9.35 -5.00
N LEU A 154 0.80 10.68 -5.10
CA LEU A 154 1.17 11.59 -4.00
C LEU A 154 0.07 11.61 -2.93
N SER A 155 0.48 11.53 -1.67
CA SER A 155 -0.41 11.58 -0.52
C SER A 155 -0.99 12.98 -0.31
N GLY A 156 -2.22 13.05 0.23
CA GLY A 156 -2.78 14.31 0.75
C GLY A 156 -2.04 14.83 1.99
N ALA A 157 -1.12 14.06 2.56
CA ALA A 157 -0.29 14.47 3.68
C ALA A 157 0.90 15.38 3.28
N ASN A 158 1.05 15.72 2.00
CA ASN A 158 2.03 16.72 1.58
C ASN A 158 1.53 18.12 1.92
N ASP A 159 2.36 18.91 2.61
CA ASP A 159 2.10 20.33 2.82
C ASP A 159 1.97 21.06 1.48
N GLN A 160 1.00 21.98 1.39
CA GLN A 160 0.90 22.91 0.27
C GLN A 160 2.19 23.69 0.06
N GLU A 161 2.92 24.07 1.12
CA GLU A 161 4.20 24.78 0.97
C GLU A 161 5.29 23.89 0.33
N ASN A 162 5.27 22.59 0.62
CA ASN A 162 6.19 21.62 0.01
C ASN A 162 5.82 21.35 -1.45
N GLU A 163 4.53 21.21 -1.75
CA GLU A 163 4.06 21.08 -3.13
C GLU A 163 4.39 22.31 -3.96
N ASP A 164 4.17 23.50 -3.42
CA ASP A 164 4.52 24.77 -4.03
C ASP A 164 6.02 24.90 -4.28
N PHE A 165 6.85 24.39 -3.36
CA PHE A 165 8.30 24.31 -3.54
C PHE A 165 8.67 23.43 -4.74
N PHE A 166 8.10 22.23 -4.85
CA PHE A 166 8.37 21.33 -5.97
C PHE A 166 7.87 21.90 -7.30
N GLN A 167 6.68 22.51 -7.31
CA GLN A 167 6.14 23.20 -8.48
C GLN A 167 7.02 24.37 -8.91
N ALA A 168 7.49 25.20 -7.97
CA ALA A 168 8.41 26.30 -8.27
C ALA A 168 9.74 25.79 -8.86
N GLY A 169 10.25 24.65 -8.39
CA GLY A 169 11.42 23.99 -8.96
C GLY A 169 11.22 23.55 -10.40
N ILE A 170 10.09 22.88 -10.68
CA ILE A 170 9.71 22.35 -12.00
C ILE A 170 9.43 23.47 -13.01
N GLU A 171 8.77 24.53 -12.59
CA GLU A 171 8.38 25.67 -13.45
C GLU A 171 9.52 26.67 -13.70
N GLY A 172 10.73 26.43 -13.17
CA GLY A 172 11.86 27.32 -13.37
C GLY A 172 11.82 28.61 -12.53
N ARG A 173 11.02 28.63 -11.44
CA ARG A 173 10.88 29.78 -10.53
C ARG A 173 11.92 29.80 -9.40
N GLY A 174 12.77 28.78 -9.33
CA GLY A 174 13.93 28.74 -8.45
C GLY A 174 15.17 29.38 -9.08
N LYS A 175 16.22 29.55 -8.27
CA LYS A 175 17.57 29.89 -8.70
C LYS A 175 18.58 29.32 -7.71
N LEU A 176 19.74 28.91 -8.20
CA LEU A 176 20.90 28.66 -7.36
C LEU A 176 21.74 29.92 -7.28
N GLU A 177 22.01 30.39 -6.08
CA GLU A 177 22.87 31.54 -5.82
C GLU A 177 23.83 31.28 -4.67
N VAL A 178 24.79 32.20 -4.47
CA VAL A 178 25.75 32.12 -3.37
C VAL A 178 25.38 33.20 -2.36
N ASP A 179 25.02 32.82 -1.15
CA ASP A 179 24.60 33.74 -0.08
C ASP A 179 25.75 34.65 0.40
N GLU A 180 25.50 35.61 1.27
CA GLU A 180 26.53 36.54 1.79
C GLU A 180 27.70 35.84 2.49
N ASN A 181 27.49 34.61 3.00
CA ASN A 181 28.50 33.80 3.68
C ASN A 181 29.32 32.93 2.72
N GLY A 182 29.01 32.96 1.41
CA GLY A 182 29.69 32.17 0.40
C GLY A 182 29.12 30.76 0.24
N VAL A 183 27.95 30.46 0.80
CA VAL A 183 27.27 29.16 0.75
C VAL A 183 26.32 29.12 -0.45
N VAL A 184 26.33 28.01 -1.19
CA VAL A 184 25.38 27.80 -2.28
C VAL A 184 24.00 27.52 -1.70
N VAL A 185 22.99 28.25 -2.15
CA VAL A 185 21.60 28.17 -1.71
C VAL A 185 20.68 28.08 -2.92
N PHE A 186 19.63 27.26 -2.80
CA PHE A 186 18.53 27.23 -3.76
C PHE A 186 17.41 28.08 -3.21
N THR A 187 17.19 29.22 -3.87
CA THR A 187 16.19 30.19 -3.48
C THR A 187 15.12 30.31 -4.55
N GLY A 188 13.94 30.78 -4.18
CA GLY A 188 12.87 30.98 -5.11
C GLY A 188 11.65 31.53 -4.43
N THR A 189 10.56 31.59 -5.18
CA THR A 189 9.27 32.04 -4.65
C THR A 189 8.21 31.00 -4.99
N THR A 190 7.40 30.66 -3.99
CA THR A 190 6.22 29.82 -4.15
C THR A 190 5.16 30.53 -5.00
N LYS A 191 4.07 29.84 -5.34
CA LYS A 191 2.98 30.43 -6.14
C LYS A 191 2.31 31.60 -5.42
N GLU A 192 2.36 31.58 -4.09
CA GLU A 192 1.88 32.65 -3.21
C GLU A 192 2.93 33.75 -2.92
N ASN A 193 4.04 33.78 -3.66
CA ASN A 193 5.18 34.70 -3.46
C ASN A 193 5.89 34.55 -2.10
N LYS A 194 5.75 33.42 -1.39
CA LYS A 194 6.55 33.16 -0.19
C LYS A 194 7.97 32.78 -0.61
N PRO A 195 9.02 33.44 -0.07
CA PRO A 195 10.39 33.09 -0.40
C PRO A 195 10.79 31.79 0.30
N PHE A 196 11.50 30.91 -0.41
CA PHE A 196 12.17 29.75 0.19
C PHE A 196 13.69 29.86 -0.01
N SER A 197 14.45 29.20 0.86
CA SER A 197 15.91 29.10 0.76
C SER A 197 16.40 27.79 1.36
N ILE A 198 17.05 26.97 0.54
CA ILE A 198 17.63 25.68 0.96
C ILE A 198 19.13 25.70 0.70
N PRO A 199 19.95 25.73 1.76
CA PRO A 199 21.41 25.64 1.63
C PRO A 199 21.89 24.28 1.11
N ALA A 200 22.94 24.28 0.28
CA ALA A 200 23.58 23.08 -0.27
C ALA A 200 24.17 22.16 0.80
N ASN A 201 24.52 22.69 1.97
CA ASN A 201 24.99 21.91 3.11
C ASN A 201 23.83 21.36 3.98
N GLN A 202 22.57 21.63 3.62
CA GLN A 202 21.37 21.19 4.32
C GLN A 202 20.41 20.42 3.39
N LEU A 203 20.95 19.65 2.43
CA LEU A 203 20.15 18.82 1.51
C LEU A 203 19.21 17.84 2.23
N SER A 204 19.56 17.41 3.45
CA SER A 204 18.69 16.56 4.27
C SER A 204 17.40 17.27 4.73
N LYS A 205 17.36 18.60 4.71
CA LYS A 205 16.19 19.41 5.03
C LYS A 205 15.34 19.74 3.81
N MET A 206 15.74 19.29 2.62
CA MET A 206 14.91 19.48 1.43
C MET A 206 13.60 18.71 1.64
N PRO A 207 12.44 19.35 1.35
CA PRO A 207 11.17 18.65 1.35
C PRO A 207 11.26 17.36 0.53
N ARG A 208 10.60 16.31 1.00
CA ARG A 208 10.47 15.04 0.29
C ARG A 208 8.99 14.79 0.03
N PRO A 209 8.62 14.36 -1.18
CA PRO A 209 7.24 14.02 -1.45
C PRO A 209 6.84 12.77 -0.67
N ILE A 210 5.73 12.85 0.05
CA ILE A 210 5.09 11.72 0.71
C ILE A 210 4.23 10.98 -0.32
N LYS A 211 4.46 9.68 -0.45
CA LYS A 211 3.67 8.81 -1.34
C LYS A 211 2.50 8.21 -0.58
N LYS A 212 1.41 7.94 -1.31
CA LYS A 212 0.31 7.13 -0.80
C LYS A 212 0.83 5.74 -0.48
N VAL A 213 0.61 5.30 0.74
CA VAL A 213 0.73 3.87 1.08
C VAL A 213 -0.54 3.12 0.64
N ASP A 214 -0.49 1.80 0.70
CA ASP A 214 -1.68 0.98 0.52
C ASP A 214 -2.71 1.27 1.65
N SER A 215 -4.00 1.08 1.35
CA SER A 215 -5.05 1.34 2.35
C SER A 215 -4.98 0.36 3.52
N PHE A 216 -5.60 0.73 4.65
CA PHE A 216 -5.76 -0.17 5.79
C PHE A 216 -6.27 -1.54 5.34
N GLU A 217 -7.31 -1.61 4.50
CA GLU A 217 -7.85 -2.89 4.03
C GLU A 217 -6.83 -3.77 3.31
N SER A 218 -5.99 -3.16 2.46
CA SER A 218 -5.00 -3.90 1.69
C SER A 218 -3.88 -4.41 2.59
N LEU A 219 -3.43 -3.56 3.52
CA LEU A 219 -2.35 -3.88 4.45
C LEU A 219 -2.77 -4.89 5.51
N THR A 220 -4.00 -4.80 6.02
CA THR A 220 -4.49 -5.68 7.10
C THR A 220 -5.03 -7.02 6.60
N LYS A 221 -5.40 -7.11 5.32
CA LYS A 221 -6.03 -8.31 4.74
C LYS A 221 -5.17 -9.58 4.84
N PRO A 222 -3.88 -9.58 4.51
CA PRO A 222 -3.04 -10.77 4.67
C PRO A 222 -3.01 -11.28 6.11
N ILE A 223 -3.04 -10.37 7.09
CA ILE A 223 -3.05 -10.68 8.52
C ILE A 223 -4.38 -11.29 8.91
N ALA A 224 -5.48 -10.64 8.52
CA ALA A 224 -6.83 -11.13 8.78
C ALA A 224 -7.10 -12.49 8.10
N ASP A 225 -6.57 -12.72 6.90
CA ASP A 225 -6.66 -14.01 6.21
C ASP A 225 -5.91 -15.10 6.99
N ALA A 226 -4.74 -14.80 7.57
CA ALA A 226 -3.98 -15.74 8.39
C ALA A 226 -4.70 -16.07 9.71
N LEU A 227 -5.26 -15.07 10.39
CA LEU A 227 -5.94 -15.23 11.69
C LEU A 227 -7.36 -15.79 11.58
N GLY A 228 -8.06 -15.45 10.49
CA GLY A 228 -9.45 -15.82 10.25
C GLY A 228 -9.64 -17.21 9.62
N THR A 229 -8.56 -17.81 9.10
CA THR A 229 -8.61 -19.17 8.54
C THR A 229 -8.59 -20.20 9.68
N PRO A 230 -9.61 -21.09 9.78
CA PRO A 230 -9.63 -22.10 10.83
C PRO A 230 -8.47 -23.09 10.67
N THR A 231 -7.80 -23.40 11.77
CA THR A 231 -6.74 -24.40 11.84
C THR A 231 -7.19 -25.60 12.70
N GLU A 232 -6.60 -26.76 12.46
CA GLU A 232 -6.81 -27.92 13.32
C GLU A 232 -6.12 -27.67 14.66
N GLN A 233 -6.92 -27.48 15.71
CA GLN A 233 -6.44 -27.41 17.08
C GLN A 233 -6.81 -28.69 17.81
N GLU A 234 -5.86 -29.24 18.56
CA GLU A 234 -6.14 -30.39 19.41
C GLU A 234 -7.00 -29.93 20.59
N ILE A 235 -8.13 -30.60 20.79
CA ILE A 235 -9.04 -30.33 21.90
C ILE A 235 -8.31 -30.72 23.19
N VAL A 236 -8.10 -29.72 24.05
CA VAL A 236 -7.56 -29.91 25.40
C VAL A 236 -8.71 -30.09 26.36
N ASP A 237 -8.63 -31.10 27.23
CA ASP A 237 -9.62 -31.31 28.28
C ASP A 237 -9.53 -30.16 29.31
N PRO A 238 -10.62 -29.39 29.51
CA PRO A 238 -10.60 -28.21 30.38
C PRO A 238 -10.38 -28.53 31.86
N ILE A 239 -10.57 -29.79 32.29
CA ILE A 239 -10.36 -30.22 33.68
C ILE A 239 -8.91 -30.68 33.88
N THR A 240 -8.35 -31.40 32.91
CA THR A 240 -7.04 -32.05 33.06
C THR A 240 -5.89 -31.30 32.37
N GLY A 241 -6.19 -30.38 31.47
CA GLY A 241 -5.21 -29.65 30.67
C GLY A 241 -4.43 -30.53 29.68
N GLN A 242 -4.87 -31.77 29.46
CA GLN A 242 -4.21 -32.73 28.57
C GLN A 242 -4.87 -32.76 27.19
N PRO A 243 -4.10 -33.04 26.12
CA PRO A 243 -4.66 -33.24 24.79
C PRO A 243 -5.56 -34.49 24.76
N THR A 244 -6.75 -34.35 24.19
CA THR A 244 -7.74 -35.44 24.12
C THR A 244 -7.55 -36.36 22.90
N GLY A 245 -6.63 -36.04 21.99
CA GLY A 245 -6.47 -36.73 20.71
C GLY A 245 -7.59 -36.43 19.68
N GLN A 246 -8.51 -35.53 20.01
CA GLN A 246 -9.53 -35.02 19.08
C GLN A 246 -9.12 -33.65 18.56
N PHE A 247 -9.41 -33.34 17.29
CA PHE A 247 -9.10 -32.05 16.69
C PHE A 247 -10.39 -31.29 16.36
N ASN A 248 -10.43 -30.01 16.70
CA ASN A 248 -11.45 -29.08 16.23
C ASN A 248 -10.86 -28.13 15.18
N MET A 249 -11.70 -27.65 14.27
CA MET A 249 -11.34 -26.54 13.40
C MET A 249 -11.79 -25.26 14.08
N SER A 250 -10.84 -24.50 14.61
CA SER A 250 -11.07 -23.22 15.29
C SER A 250 -10.25 -22.12 14.61
N SER A 251 -10.84 -20.95 14.49
CA SER A 251 -10.15 -19.72 14.12
C SER A 251 -9.65 -19.00 15.38
N ILE A 252 -8.62 -18.18 15.23
CA ILE A 252 -8.12 -17.35 16.34
C ILE A 252 -9.17 -16.27 16.63
N PRO A 253 -9.68 -16.14 17.87
CA PRO A 253 -10.62 -15.09 18.22
C PRO A 253 -10.09 -13.70 17.85
N ALA A 254 -10.92 -12.89 17.19
CA ALA A 254 -10.60 -11.51 16.84
C ALA A 254 -10.79 -10.60 18.07
N ASP A 255 -9.86 -10.70 19.02
CA ASP A 255 -9.91 -10.05 20.34
C ASP A 255 -8.48 -9.75 20.79
N LEU A 256 -8.20 -8.54 21.27
CA LEU A 256 -6.86 -8.21 21.75
C LEU A 256 -6.49 -8.94 23.04
N ASN A 257 -7.45 -9.41 23.83
CA ASN A 257 -7.17 -10.29 24.97
C ASN A 257 -6.60 -11.66 24.54
N ASN A 258 -6.75 -12.02 23.26
CA ASN A 258 -6.09 -13.19 22.71
C ASN A 258 -4.62 -12.85 22.36
N THR A 259 -3.68 -13.50 23.05
CA THR A 259 -2.24 -13.23 22.89
C THR A 259 -1.73 -13.45 21.47
N GLU A 260 -2.24 -14.43 20.74
CA GLU A 260 -1.80 -14.71 19.36
C GLU A 260 -2.32 -13.63 18.40
N PHE A 261 -3.59 -13.24 18.56
CA PHE A 261 -4.19 -12.14 17.81
C PHE A 261 -3.45 -10.81 18.09
N SER A 262 -3.40 -10.36 19.36
CA SER A 262 -2.74 -9.10 19.73
C SER A 262 -1.31 -9.06 19.22
N LYS A 263 -0.49 -10.08 19.51
CA LYS A 263 0.90 -10.11 19.05
C LYS A 263 1.02 -10.00 17.54
N THR A 264 0.21 -10.75 16.78
CA THR A 264 0.30 -10.76 15.31
C THR A 264 -0.08 -9.41 14.73
N VAL A 265 -1.20 -8.83 15.18
CA VAL A 265 -1.69 -7.54 14.69
C VAL A 265 -0.73 -6.41 15.07
N ARG A 266 -0.30 -6.34 16.32
CA ARG A 266 0.61 -5.28 16.78
C ARG A 266 1.99 -5.36 16.13
N SER A 267 2.58 -6.56 16.06
CA SER A 267 3.86 -6.75 15.35
C SER A 267 3.78 -6.41 13.87
N SER A 268 2.62 -6.59 13.23
CA SER A 268 2.45 -6.19 11.84
C SER A 268 2.43 -4.67 11.65
N PHE A 269 1.84 -3.94 12.59
CA PHE A 269 1.85 -2.48 12.61
C PHE A 269 3.27 -1.96 12.87
N ASP A 270 3.99 -2.55 13.84
CA ASP A 270 5.40 -2.22 14.10
C ASP A 270 6.26 -2.41 12.84
N ASN A 271 6.04 -3.49 12.08
CA ASN A 271 6.75 -3.71 10.82
C ASN A 271 6.43 -2.62 9.80
N PHE A 272 5.15 -2.24 9.66
CA PHE A 272 4.73 -1.14 8.79
C PHE A 272 5.41 0.18 9.18
N VAL A 273 5.41 0.55 10.47
CA VAL A 273 6.07 1.75 10.98
C VAL A 273 7.58 1.69 10.75
N ASN A 274 8.19 0.52 10.92
CA ASN A 274 9.62 0.34 10.68
C ASN A 274 10.01 0.48 9.21
N GLU A 275 9.16 0.04 8.29
CA GLU A 275 9.40 0.13 6.84
C GLU A 275 9.13 1.54 6.29
N ASN A 276 7.97 2.12 6.66
CA ASN A 276 7.46 3.35 6.04
C ASN A 276 7.72 4.61 6.86
N LYS A 277 8.15 4.46 8.12
CA LYS A 277 8.46 5.56 9.05
C LYS A 277 7.28 6.53 9.21
N MET A 278 7.59 7.76 9.61
CA MET A 278 6.58 8.81 9.84
C MET A 278 5.77 9.11 8.57
N ASP A 279 6.41 9.15 7.41
CA ASP A 279 5.75 9.46 6.14
C ASP A 279 4.62 8.46 5.83
N GLY A 280 4.82 7.17 6.16
CA GLY A 280 3.78 6.15 6.06
C GLY A 280 2.58 6.41 6.99
N LEU A 281 2.83 6.79 8.24
CA LEU A 281 1.78 7.14 9.20
C LEU A 281 1.00 8.39 8.76
N LYS A 282 1.71 9.41 8.26
CA LYS A 282 1.09 10.63 7.74
C LYS A 282 0.18 10.32 6.55
N SER A 283 0.65 9.48 5.62
CA SER A 283 -0.16 9.04 4.49
C SER A 283 -1.38 8.23 4.93
N LEU A 284 -1.23 7.24 5.84
CA LEU A 284 -2.37 6.48 6.35
C LEU A 284 -3.44 7.41 6.94
N ALA A 285 -3.04 8.39 7.75
CA ALA A 285 -3.98 9.26 8.44
C ALA A 285 -4.81 10.12 7.48
N VAL A 286 -4.15 10.76 6.51
CA VAL A 286 -4.84 11.70 5.60
C VAL A 286 -5.56 10.97 4.47
N ASP A 287 -4.94 9.94 3.89
CA ASP A 287 -5.51 9.27 2.71
C ASP A 287 -6.61 8.27 3.06
N TYR A 288 -6.55 7.65 4.25
CA TYR A 288 -7.46 6.56 4.64
C TYR A 288 -8.05 6.69 6.05
N GLY A 289 -7.38 7.39 6.97
CA GLY A 289 -7.83 7.59 8.34
C GLY A 289 -8.89 8.70 8.51
N GLY A 290 -9.09 9.53 7.48
CA GLY A 290 -10.08 10.61 7.49
C GLY A 290 -9.64 11.85 8.27
N PHE A 291 -8.37 11.95 8.63
CA PHE A 291 -7.80 13.12 9.29
C PHE A 291 -7.48 14.23 8.28
N THR A 292 -7.64 15.47 8.69
CA THR A 292 -7.13 16.61 7.93
C THR A 292 -5.61 16.71 8.05
N TYR A 293 -4.98 17.45 7.13
CA TYR A 293 -3.54 17.73 7.21
C TYR A 293 -3.14 18.35 8.55
N ASP A 294 -3.90 19.35 9.01
CA ASP A 294 -3.60 20.07 10.26
C ASP A 294 -3.67 19.15 11.49
N GLU A 295 -4.70 18.30 11.57
CA GLU A 295 -4.82 17.30 12.65
C GLU A 295 -3.66 16.29 12.61
N MET A 296 -3.33 15.79 11.41
CA MET A 296 -2.20 14.87 11.22
C MET A 296 -0.89 15.52 11.68
N GLU A 297 -0.63 16.77 11.30
CA GLU A 297 0.62 17.46 11.61
C GLU A 297 0.72 17.75 13.11
N GLU A 298 -0.38 18.19 13.75
CA GLU A 298 -0.47 18.36 15.20
C GLU A 298 -0.16 17.05 15.94
N MET A 299 -0.79 15.95 15.53
CA MET A 299 -0.58 14.64 16.13
C MET A 299 0.83 14.10 15.90
N SER A 300 1.44 14.38 14.75
CA SER A 300 2.80 13.95 14.44
C SER A 300 3.84 14.68 15.30
N ASN A 301 3.55 15.93 15.67
CA ASN A 301 4.42 16.82 16.44
C ASN A 301 4.13 16.80 17.95
N SER A 302 3.24 15.93 18.44
CA SER A 302 2.88 15.85 19.86
C SER A 302 4.05 15.45 20.77
N GLY A 303 5.15 14.94 20.20
CA GLY A 303 6.18 14.23 20.96
C GLY A 303 5.63 12.94 21.56
N GLN A 304 6.41 12.32 22.44
CA GLN A 304 6.03 11.05 23.10
C GLN A 304 4.63 11.13 23.71
N PHE A 305 3.80 10.15 23.38
CA PHE A 305 2.41 10.10 23.78
C PHE A 305 2.16 8.85 24.63
N ILE A 306 1.44 9.03 25.74
CA ILE A 306 1.03 7.95 26.64
C ILE A 306 -0.48 8.06 26.76
N PRO A 307 -1.26 7.20 26.07
CA PRO A 307 -2.71 7.28 26.11
C PRO A 307 -3.22 6.96 27.52
N SER A 308 -4.26 7.69 27.91
CA SER A 308 -5.06 7.41 29.09
C SER A 308 -6.44 6.89 28.69
N LYS A 309 -7.25 6.48 29.68
CA LYS A 309 -8.62 6.00 29.43
C LYS A 309 -9.48 7.01 28.67
N GLU A 310 -9.20 8.29 28.83
CA GLU A 310 -9.93 9.39 28.20
C GLU A 310 -9.66 9.51 26.68
N ASP A 311 -8.58 8.90 26.17
CA ASP A 311 -8.24 8.88 24.75
C ASP A 311 -8.99 7.78 23.96
N PHE A 312 -9.86 7.02 24.65
CA PHE A 312 -10.70 5.99 24.06
C PHE A 312 -12.18 6.37 24.20
N THR A 313 -12.89 6.32 23.09
CA THR A 313 -14.36 6.46 23.06
C THR A 313 -15.02 5.19 23.58
N ALA A 314 -16.26 5.32 24.08
CA ALA A 314 -17.05 4.16 24.50
C ALA A 314 -17.26 3.16 23.35
N ALA A 315 -17.39 3.65 22.12
CA ALA A 315 -17.54 2.81 20.93
C ALA A 315 -16.26 2.03 20.60
N GLU A 316 -15.08 2.63 20.75
CA GLU A 316 -13.81 1.90 20.56
C GLU A 316 -13.64 0.80 21.61
N ILE A 317 -13.95 1.08 22.88
CA ILE A 317 -13.88 0.09 23.96
C ILE A 317 -14.86 -1.07 23.73
N GLU A 318 -16.05 -0.80 23.21
CA GLU A 318 -17.05 -1.82 22.90
C GLU A 318 -16.69 -2.65 21.66
N ASN A 319 -16.21 -2.00 20.60
CA ASN A 319 -15.96 -2.65 19.31
C ASN A 319 -14.57 -3.29 19.20
N ILE A 320 -13.61 -2.91 20.06
CA ILE A 320 -12.25 -3.45 20.06
C ILE A 320 -11.96 -4.03 21.46
N PRO A 321 -12.42 -5.26 21.74
CA PRO A 321 -12.22 -5.88 23.05
C PRO A 321 -10.73 -5.96 23.41
N GLY A 322 -10.38 -5.55 24.64
CA GLY A 322 -9.00 -5.55 25.15
C GLY A 322 -8.17 -4.30 24.81
N ILE A 323 -8.72 -3.33 24.06
CA ILE A 323 -7.95 -2.16 23.61
C ILE A 323 -7.46 -1.29 24.77
N LEU A 324 -8.29 -1.13 25.80
CA LEU A 324 -7.94 -0.32 26.97
C LEU A 324 -6.86 -1.04 27.80
N GLU A 325 -6.97 -2.36 27.96
CA GLU A 325 -6.02 -3.15 28.74
C GLU A 325 -4.64 -3.20 28.09
N GLU A 326 -4.58 -3.26 26.75
CA GLU A 326 -3.33 -3.41 26.01
C GLU A 326 -2.64 -2.07 25.73
N MET A 327 -3.37 -1.01 25.40
CA MET A 327 -2.77 0.25 24.94
C MET A 327 -2.67 1.33 26.02
N ASN A 328 -3.52 1.31 27.05
CA ASN A 328 -3.52 2.36 28.09
C ASN A 328 -2.21 2.37 28.89
N GLY A 329 -1.58 3.53 28.99
CA GLY A 329 -0.30 3.68 29.69
C GLY A 329 0.93 3.18 28.90
N GLU A 330 0.75 2.72 27.66
CA GLU A 330 1.86 2.36 26.78
C GLU A 330 2.56 3.61 26.21
N ASN A 331 3.82 3.49 25.78
CA ASN A 331 4.55 4.59 25.20
C ASN A 331 4.53 4.53 23.68
N PHE A 332 3.95 5.56 23.06
CA PHE A 332 3.98 5.79 21.62
C PHE A 332 4.95 6.92 21.29
N ALA A 333 5.57 6.91 20.11
CA ALA A 333 6.46 7.99 19.69
C ALA A 333 5.70 9.31 19.54
N ASN A 334 4.43 9.25 19.10
CA ASN A 334 3.52 10.37 19.07
C ASN A 334 2.04 9.93 19.01
N LYS A 335 1.13 10.91 19.09
CA LYS A 335 -0.31 10.66 19.03
C LYS A 335 -0.73 10.08 17.67
N LEU A 336 -0.04 10.45 16.59
CA LEU A 336 -0.32 9.93 15.26
C LEU A 336 -0.12 8.41 15.19
N GLU A 337 0.99 7.89 15.73
CA GLU A 337 1.25 6.46 15.81
C GLU A 337 0.15 5.72 16.57
N PHE A 338 -0.25 6.26 17.73
CA PHE A 338 -1.37 5.72 18.53
C PHE A 338 -2.68 5.65 17.73
N GLU A 339 -3.11 6.74 17.11
CA GLU A 339 -4.36 6.77 16.33
C GLU A 339 -4.31 5.82 15.13
N MET A 340 -3.17 5.71 14.46
CA MET A 340 -3.00 4.79 13.34
C MET A 340 -3.00 3.32 13.78
N GLU A 341 -2.39 2.99 14.93
CA GLU A 341 -2.45 1.62 15.47
C GLU A 341 -3.88 1.24 15.85
N LYS A 342 -4.64 2.15 16.48
CA LYS A 342 -6.06 1.91 16.78
C LYS A 342 -6.86 1.57 15.52
N LEU A 343 -6.74 2.36 14.46
CA LEU A 343 -7.42 2.11 13.19
C LEU A 343 -6.95 0.80 12.54
N TRP A 344 -5.65 0.50 12.62
CA TRP A 344 -5.07 -0.74 12.11
C TRP A 344 -5.67 -1.97 12.80
N ILE A 345 -5.74 -1.93 14.13
CA ILE A 345 -6.33 -3.00 14.95
C ILE A 345 -7.81 -3.16 14.60
N ALA A 346 -8.58 -2.06 14.61
CA ALA A 346 -10.00 -2.08 14.29
C ALA A 346 -10.25 -2.74 12.92
N ARG A 347 -9.47 -2.33 11.90
CA ARG A 347 -9.65 -2.88 10.55
C ARG A 347 -9.26 -4.33 10.44
N THR A 348 -8.18 -4.73 11.11
CA THR A 348 -7.75 -6.14 11.12
C THR A 348 -8.78 -7.02 11.81
N MET A 349 -9.38 -6.53 12.92
CA MET A 349 -10.41 -7.23 13.67
C MET A 349 -11.67 -7.43 12.84
N ASP A 350 -12.19 -6.37 12.22
CA ASP A 350 -13.35 -6.44 11.32
C ASP A 350 -13.14 -7.47 10.20
N GLN A 351 -12.01 -7.38 9.50
CA GLN A 351 -11.70 -8.31 8.41
C GLN A 351 -11.55 -9.76 8.89
N THR A 352 -11.01 -9.96 10.09
CA THR A 352 -10.87 -11.29 10.70
C THR A 352 -12.24 -11.88 11.01
N VAL A 353 -13.14 -11.09 11.61
CA VAL A 353 -14.52 -11.51 11.90
C VAL A 353 -15.28 -11.83 10.61
N ASP A 354 -15.20 -10.97 9.59
CA ASP A 354 -15.82 -11.21 8.29
C ASP A 354 -15.32 -12.51 7.65
N LYS A 355 -14.02 -12.77 7.74
CA LYS A 355 -13.41 -14.00 7.24
C LYS A 355 -13.91 -15.24 7.99
N GLN A 356 -14.02 -15.16 9.31
CA GLN A 356 -14.56 -16.24 10.14
C GLN A 356 -16.02 -16.54 9.81
N ILE A 357 -16.85 -15.50 9.63
CA ILE A 357 -18.25 -15.64 9.23
C ILE A 357 -18.35 -16.31 7.86
N ALA A 358 -17.51 -15.91 6.90
CA ALA A 358 -17.48 -16.52 5.57
C ALA A 358 -17.14 -18.02 5.63
N HIS A 359 -16.14 -18.40 6.43
CA HIS A 359 -15.78 -19.80 6.65
C HIS A 359 -16.91 -20.60 7.32
N TRP A 360 -17.58 -20.01 8.32
CA TRP A 360 -18.70 -20.67 9.00
C TRP A 360 -19.88 -20.93 8.06
N LYS A 361 -20.26 -19.94 7.24
CA LYS A 361 -21.30 -20.10 6.21
C LYS A 361 -20.95 -21.19 5.20
N GLN A 362 -19.69 -21.25 4.76
CA GLN A 362 -19.23 -22.29 3.85
C GLN A 362 -19.29 -23.69 4.49
N LYS A 363 -18.91 -23.81 5.77
CA LYS A 363 -19.01 -25.07 6.52
C LYS A 363 -20.45 -25.53 6.69
N GLU A 364 -21.37 -24.62 6.99
CA GLU A 364 -22.80 -24.92 7.09
C GLU A 364 -23.37 -25.41 5.76
N TYR A 365 -23.04 -24.72 4.66
CA TYR A 365 -23.42 -25.14 3.32
C TYR A 365 -22.90 -26.54 2.98
N ASN A 366 -21.63 -26.82 3.25
CA ASN A 366 -21.03 -28.14 3.04
C ASN A 366 -21.71 -29.22 3.89
N LEU A 367 -22.08 -28.91 5.13
CA LEU A 367 -22.82 -29.82 6.01
C LEU A 367 -24.22 -30.11 5.46
N GLN A 368 -24.92 -29.12 4.91
CA GLN A 368 -26.23 -29.32 4.27
C GLN A 368 -26.11 -30.24 3.06
N ILE A 369 -25.11 -30.04 2.19
CA ILE A 369 -24.82 -30.94 1.06
C ILE A 369 -24.55 -32.36 1.56
N ALA A 370 -23.72 -32.52 2.59
CA ALA A 370 -23.38 -33.83 3.14
C ALA A 370 -24.61 -34.55 3.71
N LYS A 371 -25.52 -33.82 4.39
CA LYS A 371 -26.79 -34.37 4.88
C LYS A 371 -27.71 -34.84 3.76
N ILE A 372 -27.83 -34.05 2.68
CA ILE A 372 -28.61 -34.44 1.48
C ILE A 372 -28.02 -35.71 0.88
N ALA A 373 -26.70 -35.74 0.64
CA ALA A 373 -26.03 -36.90 0.08
C ALA A 373 -26.15 -38.16 0.97
N ALA A 374 -26.15 -38.00 2.30
CA ALA A 374 -26.37 -39.10 3.24
C ALA A 374 -27.82 -39.61 3.20
N ALA A 375 -28.80 -38.71 3.10
CA ALA A 375 -30.21 -39.06 2.95
C ALA A 375 -30.46 -39.81 1.64
N ASP A 376 -29.86 -39.36 0.54
CA ASP A 376 -29.96 -40.03 -0.77
C ASP A 376 -29.36 -41.44 -0.72
N ARG A 377 -28.20 -41.63 -0.09
CA ARG A 377 -27.61 -42.95 0.12
C ARG A 377 -28.49 -43.85 0.98
N ALA A 378 -29.08 -43.32 2.05
CA ALA A 378 -29.98 -44.08 2.92
C ALA A 378 -31.26 -44.49 2.17
N ASN A 379 -31.81 -43.61 1.33
CA ASN A 379 -32.96 -43.91 0.48
C ASN A 379 -32.63 -44.98 -0.57
N ALA A 380 -31.48 -44.88 -1.25
CA ALA A 380 -31.02 -45.89 -2.19
C ALA A 380 -30.80 -47.26 -1.49
N ALA A 381 -30.23 -47.27 -0.28
CA ALA A 381 -30.06 -48.48 0.51
C ALA A 381 -31.41 -49.11 0.92
N ARG A 382 -32.41 -48.30 1.31
CA ARG A 382 -33.78 -48.77 1.60
C ARG A 382 -34.46 -49.39 0.38
N MET A 383 -34.31 -48.79 -0.80
CA MET A 383 -34.85 -49.37 -2.05
C MET A 383 -34.23 -50.72 -2.38
N ASN A 384 -32.93 -50.90 -2.10
CA ASN A 384 -32.23 -52.16 -2.31
C ASN A 384 -32.55 -53.26 -1.27
N GLN A 385 -33.17 -52.90 -0.12
CA GLN A 385 -33.55 -53.85 0.94
C GLN A 385 -34.93 -54.51 0.75
N ALA A 386 -35.74 -54.09 -0.21
CA ALA A 386 -36.96 -54.82 -0.58
C ALA A 386 -36.60 -56.18 -1.21
N ARG A 387 -37.09 -57.28 -0.62
CA ARG A 387 -36.53 -58.64 -0.76
C ARG A 387 -36.99 -59.38 -2.02
N SER A 388 -38.01 -58.89 -2.73
CA SER A 388 -38.48 -59.48 -4.00
C SER A 388 -38.80 -58.41 -5.05
N LEU A 389 -38.71 -58.75 -6.35
CA LEU A 389 -39.14 -57.87 -7.46
C LEU A 389 -40.57 -57.38 -7.25
N THR A 390 -41.47 -58.26 -6.82
CA THR A 390 -42.87 -57.94 -6.48
C THR A 390 -43.00 -56.90 -5.38
N GLU A 391 -42.10 -56.88 -4.39
CA GLU A 391 -42.11 -55.90 -3.30
C GLU A 391 -41.56 -54.54 -3.75
N ARG A 392 -40.57 -54.53 -4.66
CA ARG A 392 -40.09 -53.30 -5.30
C ARG A 392 -41.16 -52.68 -6.19
N ASP A 393 -41.83 -53.48 -7.01
CA ASP A 393 -42.90 -53.01 -7.89
C ASP A 393 -44.08 -52.46 -7.08
N ARG A 394 -44.44 -53.10 -5.96
CA ARG A 394 -45.46 -52.58 -5.03
C ARG A 394 -45.07 -51.24 -4.44
N ASN A 395 -43.81 -51.04 -4.05
CA ASN A 395 -43.36 -49.77 -3.49
C ASN A 395 -43.30 -48.65 -4.54
N ILE A 396 -42.89 -48.96 -5.78
CA ILE A 396 -42.92 -48.02 -6.90
C ILE A 396 -44.37 -47.60 -7.20
N ASN A 397 -45.28 -48.57 -7.28
CA ASN A 397 -46.70 -48.32 -7.52
C ASN A 397 -47.35 -47.55 -6.36
N LEU A 398 -46.96 -47.82 -5.11
CA LEU A 398 -47.43 -47.09 -3.93
C LEU A 398 -47.00 -45.61 -3.97
N GLN A 399 -45.78 -45.31 -4.40
CA GLN A 399 -45.33 -43.92 -4.56
C GLN A 399 -46.12 -43.19 -5.65
N PHE A 400 -46.40 -43.86 -6.78
CA PHE A 400 -47.18 -43.30 -7.87
C PHE A 400 -48.63 -43.00 -7.44
N ILE A 401 -49.34 -43.96 -6.84
CA ILE A 401 -50.75 -43.76 -6.45
C ILE A 401 -50.92 -42.70 -5.35
N ASN A 402 -49.92 -42.49 -4.49
CA ASN A 402 -49.94 -41.42 -3.49
C ASN A 402 -49.85 -40.01 -4.10
N GLN A 403 -49.46 -39.89 -5.37
CA GLN A 403 -49.44 -38.62 -6.10
C GLN A 403 -50.73 -38.38 -6.91
N LEU A 404 -51.61 -39.38 -7.02
CA LEU A 404 -52.84 -39.27 -7.78
C LEU A 404 -53.93 -38.51 -6.99
N PRO A 405 -54.76 -37.69 -7.68
CA PRO A 405 -55.89 -37.03 -7.04
C PRO A 405 -56.93 -38.05 -6.57
N ALA A 406 -57.78 -37.66 -5.62
CA ALA A 406 -58.89 -38.50 -5.15
C ALA A 406 -59.70 -39.04 -6.35
N PRO A 407 -59.92 -40.36 -6.48
CA PRO A 407 -60.65 -40.90 -7.61
C PRO A 407 -62.13 -40.57 -7.47
N THR A 408 -62.71 -40.18 -8.60
CA THR A 408 -64.11 -39.78 -8.78
C THR A 408 -64.56 -40.27 -10.14
N LYS A 409 -65.88 -40.36 -10.37
CA LYS A 409 -66.46 -40.76 -11.67
C LYS A 409 -65.89 -39.95 -12.85
N THR A 410 -65.50 -38.68 -12.63
CA THR A 410 -65.06 -37.76 -13.68
C THR A 410 -63.54 -37.72 -13.90
N ASN A 411 -62.72 -38.36 -13.05
CA ASN A 411 -61.26 -38.36 -13.18
C ASN A 411 -60.62 -39.76 -13.14
N LEU A 412 -61.40 -40.81 -13.45
CA LEU A 412 -60.90 -42.20 -13.53
C LEU A 412 -59.76 -42.35 -14.53
N SER A 413 -59.74 -41.54 -15.59
CA SER A 413 -58.67 -41.54 -16.60
C SER A 413 -57.28 -41.33 -15.98
N SER A 414 -57.15 -40.47 -14.96
CA SER A 414 -55.89 -40.20 -14.26
C SER A 414 -55.35 -41.44 -13.55
N TRP A 415 -56.25 -42.31 -13.09
CA TRP A 415 -55.90 -43.58 -12.47
C TRP A 415 -55.78 -44.73 -13.48
N ASN A 416 -56.42 -44.64 -14.65
CA ASN A 416 -56.35 -45.66 -15.69
C ASN A 416 -55.06 -45.56 -16.54
N LEU A 417 -54.46 -44.37 -16.67
CA LEU A 417 -53.44 -44.05 -17.68
C LEU A 417 -52.19 -44.95 -17.64
N ASN A 418 -51.81 -45.47 -16.47
CA ASN A 418 -50.56 -46.23 -16.28
C ASN A 418 -50.73 -47.41 -15.30
N ALA A 419 -51.90 -48.04 -15.29
CA ALA A 419 -52.14 -49.21 -14.44
C ALA A 419 -51.24 -50.39 -14.85
N PRO A 420 -50.27 -50.83 -14.01
CA PRO A 420 -49.29 -51.85 -14.40
C PRO A 420 -49.92 -53.23 -14.61
N LEU A 421 -51.01 -53.53 -13.90
CA LEU A 421 -51.78 -54.76 -14.11
C LEU A 421 -52.65 -54.71 -15.37
N GLY A 422 -52.79 -53.53 -15.99
CA GLY A 422 -53.58 -53.33 -17.20
C GLY A 422 -55.08 -53.37 -17.03
N ASN A 423 -55.55 -53.38 -15.79
CA ASN A 423 -56.95 -53.23 -15.49
C ASN A 423 -57.31 -51.74 -15.46
N SER A 424 -58.52 -51.39 -15.84
CA SER A 424 -59.05 -50.03 -15.79
C SER A 424 -60.50 -50.04 -15.36
N ILE A 425 -61.03 -48.89 -14.92
CA ILE A 425 -62.47 -48.74 -14.67
C ILE A 425 -63.10 -48.02 -15.87
N MET A 426 -64.17 -48.60 -16.41
CA MET A 426 -64.92 -48.09 -17.55
C MET A 426 -66.42 -48.05 -17.27
N GLU A 427 -67.14 -47.10 -17.85
CA GLU A 427 -68.59 -47.03 -17.81
C GLU A 427 -69.20 -47.75 -19.00
N VAL A 428 -70.09 -48.70 -18.73
CA VAL A 428 -70.85 -49.48 -19.72
C VAL A 428 -72.32 -49.43 -19.32
N GLU A 429 -73.18 -48.90 -20.20
CA GLU A 429 -74.64 -48.79 -19.96
C GLU A 429 -75.03 -48.14 -18.61
N GLY A 430 -74.29 -47.10 -18.19
CA GLY A 430 -74.55 -46.36 -16.95
C GLY A 430 -74.07 -47.05 -15.67
N LYS A 431 -73.32 -48.16 -15.77
CA LYS A 431 -72.67 -48.87 -14.66
C LYS A 431 -71.16 -48.90 -14.85
N PHE A 432 -70.41 -48.89 -13.75
CA PHE A 432 -68.95 -48.90 -13.78
C PHE A 432 -68.41 -50.30 -13.56
N TYR A 433 -67.55 -50.77 -14.46
CA TYR A 433 -66.92 -52.08 -14.40
C TYR A 433 -65.40 -51.95 -14.33
N LEU A 434 -64.77 -52.84 -13.58
CA LEU A 434 -63.36 -53.15 -13.74
C LEU A 434 -63.20 -53.99 -15.01
N VAL A 435 -62.41 -53.53 -15.96
CA VAL A 435 -62.13 -54.24 -17.22
C VAL A 435 -60.64 -54.55 -17.34
N ASN A 436 -60.30 -55.68 -17.98
CA ASN A 436 -58.90 -56.03 -18.28
C ASN A 436 -58.38 -55.33 -19.54
N LYS A 437 -57.11 -55.56 -19.92
CA LYS A 437 -56.50 -54.99 -21.14
C LYS A 437 -57.25 -55.34 -22.43
N SER A 438 -57.97 -56.47 -22.44
CA SER A 438 -58.75 -56.96 -23.57
C SER A 438 -60.16 -56.37 -23.63
N GLY A 439 -60.54 -55.54 -22.65
CA GLY A 439 -61.88 -54.96 -22.54
C GLY A 439 -62.93 -55.88 -21.92
N GLU A 440 -62.54 -57.04 -21.38
CA GLU A 440 -63.46 -57.98 -20.73
C GLU A 440 -63.82 -57.47 -19.33
N GLU A 441 -65.12 -57.51 -19.01
CA GLU A 441 -65.66 -57.14 -17.70
C GLU A 441 -65.25 -58.15 -16.62
N LEU A 442 -64.44 -57.71 -15.66
CA LEU A 442 -63.98 -58.54 -14.55
C LEU A 442 -64.90 -58.46 -13.33
N ALA A 443 -65.39 -57.26 -13.02
CA ALA A 443 -66.26 -57.04 -11.85
C ALA A 443 -67.05 -55.74 -11.98
N LEU A 444 -68.31 -55.75 -11.54
CA LEU A 444 -69.10 -54.55 -11.33
C LEU A 444 -68.59 -53.78 -10.10
N ILE A 445 -68.35 -52.47 -10.24
CA ILE A 445 -68.03 -51.58 -9.13
C ILE A 445 -69.35 -51.00 -8.58
N PRO A 446 -69.73 -51.33 -7.32
CA PRO A 446 -70.96 -50.83 -6.73
C PRO A 446 -70.99 -49.29 -6.68
N GLU A 447 -72.17 -48.72 -6.84
CA GLU A 447 -72.32 -47.26 -6.78
C GLU A 447 -71.91 -46.67 -5.41
N SER A 448 -72.04 -47.44 -4.32
CA SER A 448 -71.53 -47.05 -3.01
C SER A 448 -70.01 -46.83 -3.00
N VAL A 449 -69.26 -47.70 -3.70
CA VAL A 449 -67.80 -47.61 -3.85
C VAL A 449 -67.46 -46.46 -4.79
N MET A 450 -68.15 -46.31 -5.92
CA MET A 450 -67.93 -45.20 -6.86
C MET A 450 -68.14 -43.81 -6.24
N ASN A 451 -68.95 -43.71 -5.20
CA ASN A 451 -69.25 -42.47 -4.49
C ASN A 451 -68.37 -42.23 -3.25
N ASN A 452 -67.49 -43.18 -2.89
CA ASN A 452 -66.54 -43.04 -1.79
C ASN A 452 -65.10 -43.07 -2.34
N PRO A 453 -64.42 -41.91 -2.44
CA PRO A 453 -63.06 -41.83 -3.00
C PRO A 453 -62.03 -42.71 -2.29
N ASN A 454 -62.19 -42.95 -0.99
CA ASN A 454 -61.26 -43.78 -0.23
C ASN A 454 -61.47 -45.28 -0.55
N GLU A 455 -62.72 -45.73 -0.63
CA GLU A 455 -63.02 -47.10 -1.04
C GLU A 455 -62.65 -47.33 -2.51
N LEU A 456 -62.94 -46.37 -3.38
CA LEU A 456 -62.58 -46.43 -4.79
C LEU A 456 -61.06 -46.47 -4.99
N ALA A 457 -60.30 -45.61 -4.29
CA ALA A 457 -58.84 -45.62 -4.31
C ALA A 457 -58.26 -46.95 -3.83
N ASN A 458 -58.83 -47.54 -2.77
CA ASN A 458 -58.41 -48.87 -2.28
C ASN A 458 -58.66 -49.96 -3.33
N VAL A 459 -59.82 -49.95 -4.00
CA VAL A 459 -60.13 -50.90 -5.07
C VAL A 459 -59.15 -50.74 -6.24
N MET A 460 -58.89 -49.50 -6.66
CA MET A 460 -57.96 -49.21 -7.76
C MET A 460 -56.51 -49.58 -7.38
N ALA A 461 -56.04 -49.23 -6.18
CA ALA A 461 -54.71 -49.58 -5.69
C ALA A 461 -54.45 -51.10 -5.70
N VAL A 462 -55.42 -51.88 -5.24
CA VAL A 462 -55.30 -53.35 -5.20
C VAL A 462 -55.43 -53.95 -6.60
N ARG A 463 -56.46 -53.55 -7.36
CA ARG A 463 -56.85 -54.25 -8.60
C ARG A 463 -56.13 -53.76 -9.85
N MET A 464 -55.61 -52.53 -9.85
CA MET A 464 -54.92 -51.93 -10.99
C MET A 464 -53.41 -51.80 -10.75
N TYR A 465 -53.00 -51.57 -9.50
CA TYR A 465 -51.60 -51.30 -9.13
C TYR A 465 -50.94 -52.41 -8.31
N GLY A 466 -51.68 -53.44 -7.91
CA GLY A 466 -51.14 -54.60 -7.16
C GLY A 466 -50.64 -54.25 -5.76
N VAL A 467 -51.01 -53.07 -5.24
CA VAL A 467 -50.65 -52.58 -3.90
C VAL A 467 -51.69 -53.10 -2.90
N PRO A 468 -51.31 -53.92 -1.91
CA PRO A 468 -52.23 -54.42 -0.89
C PRO A 468 -52.88 -53.27 -0.10
N ALA A 469 -54.15 -53.42 0.28
CA ALA A 469 -54.88 -52.40 1.04
C ALA A 469 -54.20 -52.01 2.37
N GLY A 470 -53.43 -52.92 2.99
CA GLY A 470 -52.64 -52.63 4.19
C GLY A 470 -51.41 -51.74 3.97
N MET A 471 -51.04 -51.44 2.73
CA MET A 471 -49.92 -50.55 2.38
C MET A 471 -50.38 -49.12 2.05
N THR A 472 -51.69 -48.88 1.97
CA THR A 472 -52.29 -47.58 1.62
C THR A 472 -53.17 -47.06 2.75
N SER A 473 -53.12 -45.76 3.01
CA SER A 473 -54.00 -45.08 3.97
C SER A 473 -54.65 -43.86 3.31
N PHE A 474 -55.55 -44.11 2.35
CA PHE A 474 -56.28 -43.03 1.68
C PHE A 474 -57.22 -42.33 2.67
N ASN A 475 -57.04 -41.01 2.79
CA ASN A 475 -57.88 -40.15 3.63
C ASN A 475 -58.32 -38.90 2.85
N TYR A 476 -58.89 -39.13 1.68
CA TYR A 476 -59.55 -38.09 0.92
C TYR A 476 -60.80 -37.64 1.67
N ALA A 477 -61.02 -36.32 1.73
CA ALA A 477 -62.25 -35.78 2.28
C ALA A 477 -63.45 -36.37 1.50
N PRO A 478 -64.52 -36.81 2.18
CA PRO A 478 -65.70 -37.32 1.49
C PRO A 478 -66.20 -36.26 0.52
N ILE A 479 -66.58 -36.67 -0.70
CA ILE A 479 -67.20 -35.79 -1.68
C ILE A 479 -68.46 -35.24 -1.00
N LYS A 480 -68.39 -33.99 -0.50
CA LYS A 480 -69.58 -33.31 0.01
C LYS A 480 -70.55 -33.28 -1.17
N LYS A 481 -71.69 -33.99 -1.05
CA LYS A 481 -72.84 -33.81 -1.95
C LYS A 481 -72.95 -32.31 -2.19
N ALA A 482 -72.88 -31.89 -3.46
CA ALA A 482 -72.94 -30.49 -3.83
C ALA A 482 -73.99 -29.79 -2.97
N GLY A 483 -73.54 -28.89 -2.09
CA GLY A 483 -74.44 -28.17 -1.21
C GLY A 483 -75.50 -27.45 -2.06
N PRO A 484 -76.69 -27.16 -1.53
CA PRO A 484 -77.79 -26.58 -2.31
C PRO A 484 -77.36 -25.39 -3.17
N ILE A 485 -76.38 -24.60 -2.70
CA ILE A 485 -75.78 -23.47 -3.43
C ILE A 485 -75.07 -23.86 -4.74
N LYS A 486 -74.34 -24.99 -4.79
CA LYS A 486 -73.65 -25.42 -6.00
C LYS A 486 -74.63 -26.01 -7.04
N LYS A 487 -75.67 -26.71 -6.57
CA LYS A 487 -76.78 -27.15 -7.44
C LYS A 487 -77.56 -25.97 -8.02
N VAL A 488 -77.74 -24.91 -7.24
CA VAL A 488 -78.37 -23.67 -7.72
C VAL A 488 -77.50 -22.98 -8.78
N ARG A 489 -76.17 -22.90 -8.59
CA ARG A 489 -75.27 -22.35 -9.62
C ARG A 489 -75.28 -23.14 -10.92
N GLU A 490 -75.19 -24.47 -10.84
CA GLU A 490 -75.27 -25.35 -12.01
C GLU A 490 -76.65 -25.28 -12.69
N PHE A 491 -77.74 -25.09 -11.94
CA PHE A 491 -79.08 -24.91 -12.51
C PHE A 491 -79.23 -23.56 -13.25
N PHE A 492 -78.54 -22.51 -12.79
CA PHE A 492 -78.55 -21.20 -13.43
C PHE A 492 -77.45 -20.99 -14.48
N ASN A 493 -76.62 -22.00 -14.79
CA ASN A 493 -75.45 -21.89 -15.68
C ASN A 493 -74.56 -20.68 -15.34
N ILE A 494 -74.27 -20.47 -14.04
CA ILE A 494 -73.33 -19.44 -13.54
C ILE A 494 -72.11 -20.09 -12.88
#